data_AF-Q4RB17-F1
#
_entry.id   AF-Q4RB17-F1
#
_cell.length_a   1.000
_cell.length_b   1.000
_cell.length_c   1.000
_cell.angle_alpha   90.00
_cell.angle_beta   90.00
_cell.angle_gamma   90.00
#
_symmetry.space_group_name_H-M   'P 1'
#
loop_
_entity.id
_entity.type
_entity.pdbx_description
1 polymer ?
#
loop_
_entity_poly.entity_id
_entity_poly.type
_entity_poly.pdbx_seq_one_letter_code
_entity_poly.pdbx_strand_id
1 'polypeptide(L)'
;REEDLFLLDSRRVWAADEGWLEFDITATSNLWVMSPMHNLGLQVSLETSSGLSISSKEAGLVDRNGALEKQPFMVAFFKISDVHIRTTRSTGGKRRQQSRNRSTPQQDGSRGS
;
A
#
# COMPACT_ATOMS: atom_id res chain seq x y z
N ARG A 1 6.57 21.44 16.06
CA ARG A 1 7.59 20.79 15.18
C ARG A 1 7.84 19.33 15.60
N GLU A 2 7.34 18.88 16.76
CA GLU A 2 7.23 17.46 17.15
C GLU A 2 5.94 16.79 16.64
N GLU A 3 4.92 17.60 16.30
CA GLU A 3 3.59 17.16 15.83
C GLU A 3 3.60 16.28 14.56
N ASP A 4 4.69 16.26 13.78
CA ASP A 4 4.82 15.45 12.56
C ASP A 4 5.60 14.13 12.80
N LEU A 5 6.08 13.89 14.03
CA LEU A 5 6.79 12.67 14.39
C LEU A 5 5.82 11.65 14.99
N PHE A 6 5.85 10.44 14.45
CA PHE A 6 5.05 9.34 14.95
C PHE A 6 5.98 8.18 15.33
N LEU A 7 5.78 7.65 16.54
CA LEU A 7 6.56 6.51 17.02
C LEU A 7 6.22 5.28 16.16
N LEU A 8 7.25 4.75 15.49
CA LEU A 8 7.10 3.54 14.66
C LEU A 8 7.21 2.27 15.49
N ASP A 9 8.29 2.18 16.25
CA ASP A 9 8.67 1.01 17.04
C ASP A 9 9.60 1.48 18.17
N SER A 10 9.72 0.67 19.23
CA SER A 10 10.59 0.94 20.37
C SER A 10 11.21 -0.35 20.88
N ARG A 11 12.50 -0.31 21.23
CA ARG A 11 13.22 -1.46 21.76
C ARG A 11 14.03 -1.09 22.99
N ARG A 12 14.07 -2.02 23.95
CA ARG A 12 14.94 -1.94 25.12
C ARG A 12 16.09 -2.90 24.92
N VAL A 13 17.31 -2.38 25.05
CA VAL A 13 18.56 -3.12 24.84
C VAL A 13 19.50 -2.88 26.02
N TRP A 14 20.43 -3.79 26.24
CA TRP A 14 21.49 -3.62 27.22
C TRP A 14 22.74 -3.05 26.55
N ALA A 15 23.55 -2.31 27.32
CA ALA A 15 24.82 -1.76 26.82
C ALA A 15 25.86 -2.84 26.46
N ALA A 16 25.67 -4.06 26.97
CA ALA A 16 26.52 -5.21 26.64
C ALA A 16 26.06 -5.95 25.37
N ASP A 17 24.87 -5.62 24.83
CA ASP A 17 24.37 -6.26 23.62
C ASP A 17 25.12 -5.71 22.40
N GLU A 18 25.58 -6.60 21.54
CA GLU A 18 26.25 -6.27 20.29
C GLU A 18 25.47 -6.82 19.10
N GLY A 19 25.39 -6.06 18.01
CA GLY A 19 24.78 -6.50 16.76
C GLY A 19 23.87 -5.47 16.12
N TRP A 20 23.07 -5.94 15.16
CA TRP A 20 22.09 -5.11 14.46
C TRP A 20 20.82 -4.94 15.29
N LEU A 21 20.28 -3.73 15.28
CA LEU A 21 18.96 -3.44 15.82
C LEU A 21 17.95 -3.42 14.67
N GLU A 22 16.90 -4.21 14.83
CA GLU A 22 15.80 -4.30 13.87
C GLU A 22 14.58 -3.56 14.40
N PHE A 23 13.95 -2.76 13.55
CA PHE A 23 12.75 -1.98 13.85
C PHE A 23 11.69 -2.24 12.78
N ASP A 24 10.44 -2.45 13.19
CA ASP A 24 9.34 -2.61 12.24
C ASP A 24 8.89 -1.24 11.70
N ILE A 25 9.04 -1.05 10.40
CA ILE A 25 8.61 0.15 9.68
C ILE A 25 7.54 -0.16 8.61
N THR A 26 6.92 -1.34 8.65
CA THR A 26 6.06 -1.86 7.59
C THR A 26 4.94 -0.89 7.23
N ALA A 27 4.22 -0.35 8.22
CA ALA A 27 3.14 0.60 8.00
C ALA A 27 3.62 1.87 7.29
N THR A 28 4.73 2.43 7.76
CA THR A 28 5.35 3.65 7.20
C THR A 28 5.87 3.44 5.78
N SER A 29 6.52 2.31 5.53
CA SER A 29 7.06 1.99 4.21
C SER A 29 5.95 1.91 3.14
N ASN A 30 4.78 1.37 3.49
CA ASN A 30 3.61 1.38 2.62
C ASN A 30 3.07 2.80 2.38
N LEU A 31 2.99 3.62 3.44
CA LEU A 31 2.56 5.01 3.33
C LEU A 31 3.46 5.80 2.39
N TRP A 32 4.78 5.63 2.47
CA TRP A 32 5.72 6.32 1.58
C TRP A 32 5.58 5.90 0.12
N VAL A 33 5.28 4.63 -0.15
CA VAL A 33 5.00 4.17 -1.52
C VAL A 33 3.71 4.81 -2.06
N MET A 34 2.67 4.91 -1.23
CA MET A 34 1.39 5.52 -1.63
C MET A 34 1.44 7.05 -1.70
N SER A 35 2.28 7.67 -0.88
CA SER A 35 2.39 9.13 -0.78
C SER A 35 3.84 9.59 -0.58
N PRO A 36 4.65 9.61 -1.65
CA PRO A 36 6.07 9.92 -1.57
C PRO A 36 6.38 11.30 -0.97
N MET A 37 5.48 12.27 -1.15
CA MET A 37 5.62 13.63 -0.60
C MET A 37 5.54 13.68 0.94
N HIS A 38 5.04 12.63 1.58
CA HIS A 38 4.94 12.52 3.03
C HIS A 38 6.10 11.71 3.65
N ASN A 39 7.14 11.41 2.87
CA ASN A 39 8.35 10.78 3.41
C ASN A 39 9.24 11.84 4.08
N LEU A 40 9.13 11.94 5.41
CA LEU A 40 9.96 12.81 6.24
C LEU A 40 11.29 12.16 6.67
N GLY A 41 11.53 10.91 6.30
CA GLY A 41 12.66 10.10 6.74
C GLY A 41 12.40 9.38 8.07
N LEU A 42 13.46 8.79 8.62
CA LEU A 42 13.45 8.11 9.92
C LEU A 42 14.34 8.85 10.90
N GLN A 43 13.90 8.89 12.15
CA GLN A 43 14.70 9.35 13.27
C GLN A 43 14.73 8.28 14.34
N VAL A 44 15.90 8.08 14.94
CA VAL A 44 16.07 7.23 16.12
C VAL A 44 16.39 8.14 17.30
N SER A 45 15.57 8.09 18.34
CA SER A 45 15.85 8.68 19.65
C SER A 45 16.24 7.57 20.62
N LEU A 46 17.13 7.89 21.56
CA LEU A 46 17.57 6.97 22.59
C LEU A 46 17.40 7.61 23.95
N GLU A 47 16.90 6.82 24.88
CA GLU A 47 16.77 7.21 26.27
C GLU A 47 17.25 6.08 27.18
N THR A 48 17.91 6.44 28.27
CA THR A 48 18.25 5.47 29.32
C THR A 48 17.00 5.04 30.07
N SER A 49 17.11 3.98 30.88
CA SER A 49 16.02 3.56 31.76
C SER A 49 15.56 4.61 32.78
N SER A 50 16.37 5.66 33.00
CA SER A 50 16.02 6.79 33.86
C SER A 50 15.42 7.97 33.07
N GLY A 51 15.14 7.80 31.77
CA GLY A 51 14.56 8.83 30.90
C GLY A 51 15.56 9.90 30.43
N LEU A 52 16.87 9.63 30.51
CA LEU A 52 17.87 10.57 30.00
C LEU A 52 18.09 10.32 28.51
N SER A 53 17.85 11.33 27.67
CA SER A 53 18.19 11.26 26.25
C SER A 53 19.70 11.18 26.05
N ILE A 54 20.14 10.25 25.21
CA ILE A 54 21.56 10.05 24.87
C ILE A 54 21.74 10.06 23.36
N SER A 55 22.92 10.46 22.87
CA SER A 55 23.21 10.39 21.45
C SER A 55 23.48 8.95 21.01
N SER A 56 23.19 8.63 19.74
CA SER A 56 23.49 7.31 19.16
C SER A 56 24.95 6.92 19.34
N LYS A 57 25.88 7.89 19.21
CA LYS A 57 27.32 7.67 19.37
C LYS A 57 27.70 7.29 20.80
N GLU A 58 27.12 7.96 21.80
CA GLU A 58 27.36 7.64 23.22
C GLU A 58 26.80 6.26 23.60
N ALA A 59 25.72 5.84 22.93
CA ALA A 59 25.15 4.51 23.08
C ALA A 59 25.90 3.41 22.31
N GLY A 60 26.99 3.75 21.60
CA GLY A 60 27.76 2.80 20.80
C GLY A 60 27.12 2.43 19.46
N LEU A 61 26.04 3.11 19.04
CA LEU A 61 25.44 2.91 17.73
C LEU A 61 26.26 3.58 16.63
N VAL A 62 26.35 2.90 15.50
CA VAL A 62 27.02 3.39 14.30
C VAL A 62 26.03 4.18 13.46
N ASP A 63 26.37 5.43 13.13
CA ASP A 63 25.57 6.27 12.24
C ASP A 63 26.04 6.12 10.78
N ARG A 64 25.41 6.88 9.87
CA ARG A 64 25.78 6.93 8.44
C ARG A 64 27.21 7.40 8.16
N ASN A 65 27.93 7.92 9.14
CA ASN A 65 29.32 8.37 9.01
C ASN A 65 30.31 7.30 9.46
N GLY A 66 29.84 6.17 9.99
CA GLY A 66 30.68 5.04 10.40
C GLY A 66 31.18 4.17 9.25
N ALA A 67 31.85 3.07 9.63
CA ALA A 67 32.34 2.05 8.70
C ALA A 67 31.21 1.55 7.78
N LEU A 68 31.47 1.47 6.48
CA LEU A 68 30.45 1.24 5.45
C LEU A 68 29.64 -0.02 5.72
N GLU A 69 30.30 -1.10 6.16
CA GLU A 69 29.69 -2.39 6.48
C GLU A 69 28.82 -2.40 7.74
N LYS A 70 28.81 -1.30 8.51
CA LYS A 70 28.02 -1.10 9.73
C LYS A 70 27.00 0.04 9.62
N GLN A 71 26.89 0.68 8.45
CA GLN A 71 25.93 1.76 8.26
C GLN A 71 24.49 1.21 8.29
N PRO A 72 23.54 1.95 8.90
CA PRO A 72 22.15 1.53 8.95
C PRO A 72 21.56 1.44 7.54
N PHE A 73 20.79 0.40 7.29
CA PHE A 73 20.10 0.17 6.02
C PHE A 73 18.64 -0.19 6.28
N MET A 74 17.83 -0.05 5.23
CA MET A 74 16.42 -0.39 5.25
C MET A 74 16.16 -1.54 4.28
N VAL A 75 15.36 -2.51 4.72
CA VAL A 75 14.88 -3.60 3.86
C VAL A 75 13.36 -3.56 3.87
N ALA A 76 12.76 -3.56 2.67
CA ALA A 76 11.32 -3.61 2.52
C ALA A 76 10.95 -4.53 1.36
N PHE A 77 9.90 -5.33 1.55
CA PHE A 77 9.38 -6.24 0.55
C PHE A 77 8.00 -5.78 0.12
N PHE A 78 7.83 -5.50 -1.16
CA PHE A 78 6.55 -5.06 -1.71
C PHE A 78 6.03 -6.09 -2.70
N LYS A 79 4.72 -6.32 -2.66
CA LYS A 79 4.02 -7.12 -3.67
C LYS A 79 3.30 -6.18 -4.63
N ILE A 80 3.75 -6.14 -5.88
CA ILE A 80 3.01 -5.47 -6.95
C ILE A 80 2.00 -6.47 -7.48
N SER A 81 0.71 -6.12 -7.41
CA SER A 81 -0.34 -6.93 -8.03
C SER A 81 -0.61 -6.39 -9.42
N ASP A 82 -0.22 -7.13 -10.46
CA ASP A 82 -0.69 -6.87 -11.83
C ASP A 82 -2.19 -7.19 -11.88
N VAL A 83 -3.03 -6.18 -11.69
CA VAL A 83 -4.48 -6.30 -11.84
C VAL A 83 -4.75 -6.64 -13.31
N HIS A 84 -4.97 -7.93 -13.58
CA HIS A 84 -5.49 -8.39 -14.85
C HIS A 84 -6.95 -7.93 -14.95
N ILE A 85 -7.18 -6.75 -15.54
CA ILE A 85 -8.52 -6.25 -15.81
C ILE A 85 -9.19 -7.20 -16.79
N ARG A 86 -10.05 -8.09 -16.28
CA ARG A 86 -10.89 -8.93 -17.14
C ARG A 86 -11.96 -8.03 -17.76
N THR A 87 -11.81 -7.73 -19.05
CA THR A 87 -12.85 -7.04 -19.82
C THR A 87 -14.11 -7.91 -19.84
N THR A 88 -15.25 -7.34 -19.45
CA THR A 88 -16.55 -8.00 -19.58
C THR A 88 -16.81 -8.26 -21.07
N ARG A 89 -16.95 -9.53 -21.46
CA ARG A 89 -17.33 -9.88 -22.83
C ARG A 89 -18.77 -9.44 -23.05
N SER A 90 -19.01 -8.50 -23.96
CA SER A 90 -20.36 -8.16 -24.37
C SER A 90 -20.99 -9.38 -25.05
N THR A 91 -22.06 -9.91 -24.49
CA THR A 91 -22.92 -10.84 -25.22
C THR A 91 -23.57 -10.03 -26.33
N GLY A 92 -23.05 -10.18 -27.56
CA GLY A 92 -23.56 -9.49 -28.74
C GLY A 92 -25.07 -9.68 -28.89
N GLY A 93 -25.81 -8.58 -28.77
CA GLY A 93 -27.24 -8.54 -29.03
C GLY A 93 -27.50 -8.95 -30.48
N LYS A 94 -27.94 -10.20 -30.68
CA LYS A 94 -28.43 -10.68 -31.96
C LYS A 94 -29.69 -9.90 -32.35
N ARG A 95 -29.50 -8.92 -33.22
CA ARG A 95 -30.24 -8.70 -34.48
C ARG A 95 -31.68 -9.26 -34.48
N ARG A 96 -32.68 -8.40 -34.29
CA ARG A 96 -33.99 -8.60 -34.90
C ARG A 96 -34.53 -7.28 -35.46
N GLN A 97 -34.20 -7.09 -36.73
CA GLN A 97 -34.78 -6.11 -37.63
C GLN A 97 -36.29 -6.36 -37.69
N GLN A 98 -37.10 -5.59 -36.96
CA GLN A 98 -38.56 -5.63 -37.08
C GLN A 98 -38.94 -4.89 -38.36
N SER A 99 -39.03 -5.66 -39.45
CA SER A 99 -39.60 -5.22 -40.71
C SER A 99 -41.06 -4.84 -40.51
N ARG A 100 -41.40 -3.67 -41.06
CA ARG A 100 -42.76 -3.20 -41.36
C ARG A 100 -43.61 -4.35 -41.90
N ASN A 101 -44.84 -4.49 -41.40
CA ASN A 101 -45.99 -4.70 -42.27
C ASN A 101 -47.28 -4.20 -41.60
N ARG A 102 -47.87 -3.23 -42.28
CA ARG A 102 -49.18 -2.63 -42.06
C ARG A 102 -50.19 -3.46 -42.85
N SER A 103 -51.17 -4.07 -42.21
CA SER A 103 -52.38 -4.55 -42.88
C SER A 103 -53.55 -4.57 -41.88
N THR A 104 -54.64 -3.97 -42.29
CA THR A 104 -55.91 -3.65 -41.62
C THR A 104 -56.78 -4.88 -41.27
N PRO A 105 -57.72 -4.78 -40.30
CA PRO A 105 -58.70 -5.84 -40.02
C PRO A 105 -60.06 -5.58 -40.71
N GLN A 106 -60.65 -6.61 -41.33
CA GLN A 106 -62.10 -6.73 -41.61
C GLN A 106 -62.39 -8.20 -42.02
N GLN A 107 -63.17 -8.96 -41.23
CA GLN A 107 -64.61 -9.31 -41.44
C GLN A 107 -64.89 -9.89 -42.83
N ASP A 108 -65.63 -10.98 -43.06
CA ASP A 108 -66.63 -11.71 -42.28
C ASP A 108 -66.98 -13.02 -43.03
N GLY A 109 -67.67 -13.94 -42.37
CA GLY A 109 -68.82 -14.61 -42.99
C GLY A 109 -68.63 -16.00 -43.62
N SER A 110 -68.87 -17.02 -42.81
CA SER A 110 -69.20 -18.41 -43.15
C SER A 110 -70.29 -18.53 -44.24
N ARG A 111 -70.14 -19.48 -45.18
CA ARG A 111 -71.26 -20.24 -45.75
C ARG A 111 -70.82 -21.66 -46.14
N GLY A 112 -71.43 -22.64 -45.49
CA GLY A 112 -71.46 -24.03 -45.93
C GLY A 112 -72.84 -24.38 -46.46
N SER A 113 -72.87 -25.00 -47.63
CA SER A 113 -73.78 -26.05 -48.16
C SER A 113 -73.67 -26.05 -49.67
#